data_AF-A0A1C7N8U7-F1
#
_entry.id   AF-A0A1C7N8U7-F1
#
_cell.length_a   1.000
_cell.length_b   1.000
_cell.length_c   1.000
_cell.angle_alpha   90.00
_cell.angle_beta   90.00
_cell.angle_gamma   90.00
#
_symmetry.space_group_name_H-M   'P 1'
#
loop_
_entity.id
_entity.type
_entity.pdbx_description
1 polymer ?
#
loop_
_entity_poly.entity_id
_entity_poly.type
_entity_poly.pdbx_seq_one_letter_code
_entity_poly.pdbx_strand_id
1 'polypeptide(L)'
;MLFETFLKASLEYFAPNSTFEIRNINSNFAKCSDPLIKQHKGETYVRHCLILASTEEEGLLCGLETYHYKLEEEEKPTKNVFYISKVDTSTALERYKGLTARIVQSYISSLPCDSSIFIFARAQPQYLFANSAENKCKKILNDRDLVYWWLSVLNKVTRSDTNLIEGWWSIPGIDDLNTALIEIGAKKRGWKPADHIQWNYGTSYLPEAQADLVIPRFDDDAKARLLKSVKEKMTVSDFWNLLSIGEECGSGKVSGFFELRLKRSKKEDTFDASETKQIELKNSDFIAFWNKLMSLDFHDQKSRKISTEIVKNEIKQVVPFVIQSSLAPSSSTVDTKPPVDKRPAVNMLSSGLIKRKKI
;
A
#
# COMPACT_ATOMS: atom_id res chain seq x y z
N MET A 1 -15.55 10.79 3.06
CA MET A 1 -16.19 9.68 3.80
C MET A 1 -15.77 8.28 3.33
N LEU A 2 -15.64 8.01 2.03
CA LEU A 2 -15.34 6.65 1.55
C LEU A 2 -14.14 5.97 2.25
N PHE A 3 -13.00 6.67 2.39
CA PHE A 3 -11.83 6.11 3.07
C PHE A 3 -12.13 5.68 4.51
N GLU A 4 -12.77 6.55 5.29
CA GLU A 4 -13.15 6.27 6.67
C GLU A 4 -14.10 5.07 6.74
N THR A 5 -15.09 4.98 5.84
CA THR A 5 -16.01 3.86 5.76
C THR A 5 -15.27 2.54 5.47
N PHE A 6 -14.42 2.51 4.44
CA PHE A 6 -13.65 1.32 4.10
C PHE A 6 -12.68 0.92 5.22
N LEU A 7 -12.06 1.89 5.88
CA LEU A 7 -11.12 1.62 6.97
C LEU A 7 -11.84 1.14 8.24
N LYS A 8 -12.97 1.74 8.60
CA LYS A 8 -13.81 1.27 9.72
C LYS A 8 -14.21 -0.18 9.53
N ALA A 9 -14.73 -0.54 8.35
CA ALA A 9 -15.08 -1.91 8.04
C ALA A 9 -13.85 -2.85 8.10
N SER A 10 -12.69 -2.42 7.59
CA SER A 10 -11.49 -3.25 7.62
C SER A 10 -10.90 -3.41 9.03
N LEU A 11 -11.17 -2.49 9.96
CA LEU A 11 -10.61 -2.50 11.31
C LEU A 11 -11.60 -2.94 12.39
N GLU A 12 -12.87 -3.19 12.03
CA GLU A 12 -13.95 -3.51 12.97
C GLU A 12 -13.57 -4.60 13.98
N TYR A 13 -13.01 -5.71 13.51
CA TYR A 13 -12.58 -6.85 14.35
C TYR A 13 -11.05 -6.99 14.43
N PHE A 14 -10.31 -5.99 13.96
CA PHE A 14 -8.85 -6.03 13.92
C PHE A 14 -8.27 -5.52 15.25
N ALA A 15 -7.32 -6.27 15.82
CA ALA A 15 -6.63 -5.92 17.06
C ALA A 15 -7.65 -5.53 18.17
N PRO A 16 -8.52 -6.45 18.60
CA PRO A 16 -9.69 -6.14 19.42
C PRO A 16 -9.36 -5.30 20.65
N ASN A 17 -10.32 -4.48 21.07
CA ASN A 17 -10.18 -3.50 22.16
C ASN A 17 -9.07 -2.46 21.92
N SER A 18 -8.76 -2.14 20.65
CA SER A 18 -7.92 -1.02 20.29
C SER A 18 -8.77 0.17 19.84
N THR A 19 -8.30 1.37 20.16
CA THR A 19 -8.83 2.62 19.62
C THR A 19 -7.77 3.24 18.72
N PHE A 20 -8.10 3.38 17.43
CA PHE A 20 -7.24 3.99 16.44
C PHE A 20 -7.68 5.44 16.19
N GLU A 21 -6.74 6.37 16.28
CA GLU A 21 -6.90 7.72 15.77
C GLU A 21 -6.27 7.79 14.37
N ILE A 22 -7.09 8.13 13.37
CA ILE A 22 -6.64 8.28 11.98
C ILE A 22 -6.74 9.74 11.57
N ARG A 23 -5.62 10.33 11.19
CA ARG A 23 -5.55 11.69 10.63
C ARG A 23 -5.31 11.59 9.13
N ASN A 24 -6.20 12.17 8.35
CA ASN A 24 -6.08 12.29 6.90
C ASN A 24 -5.86 13.78 6.58
N ILE A 25 -4.61 14.11 6.28
CA ILE A 25 -4.12 15.49 6.14
C ILE A 25 -3.88 15.72 4.65
N ASN A 26 -4.47 16.77 4.10
CA ASN A 26 -4.37 17.09 2.68
C ASN A 26 -3.94 18.53 2.51
N SER A 27 -3.06 18.79 1.56
CA SER A 27 -2.81 20.14 1.07
C SER A 27 -3.86 20.56 0.04
N ASN A 28 -3.99 21.86 -0.20
CA ASN A 28 -4.74 22.38 -1.34
C ASN A 28 -4.09 21.94 -2.66
N PHE A 29 -4.89 21.76 -3.70
CA PHE A 29 -4.36 21.62 -5.05
C PHE A 29 -3.53 22.85 -5.45
N ALA A 30 -2.36 22.60 -6.04
CA ALA A 30 -1.51 23.57 -6.69
C ALA A 30 -1.31 23.18 -8.14
N LYS A 31 -1.22 24.17 -9.03
CA LYS A 31 -0.86 23.94 -10.43
C LYS A 31 0.61 23.53 -10.53
N CYS A 32 0.92 22.45 -11.24
CA CYS A 32 2.29 22.03 -11.50
C CYS A 32 2.96 22.98 -12.50
N SER A 33 4.27 23.23 -12.34
CA SER A 33 5.07 23.96 -13.32
C SER A 33 5.28 23.14 -14.60
N ASP A 34 5.50 21.84 -14.43
CA ASP A 34 5.70 20.87 -15.50
C ASP A 34 4.56 19.85 -15.51
N PRO A 35 4.14 19.36 -16.69
CA PRO A 35 3.12 18.33 -16.76
C PRO A 35 3.66 17.01 -16.17
N LEU A 36 2.81 16.28 -15.43
CA LEU A 36 3.18 14.97 -14.88
C LEU A 36 3.58 14.00 -16.00
N ILE A 37 2.85 14.04 -17.12
CA ILE A 37 3.10 13.25 -18.32
C ILE A 37 3.30 14.25 -19.47
N LYS A 38 4.47 14.24 -20.11
CA LYS A 38 4.85 15.26 -21.10
C LYS A 38 3.94 15.32 -22.33
N GLN A 39 3.30 14.21 -22.71
CA GLN A 39 2.33 14.21 -23.81
C GLN A 39 0.99 14.86 -23.45
N HIS A 40 0.65 14.97 -22.16
CA HIS A 40 -0.58 15.65 -21.71
C HIS A 40 -0.51 17.12 -22.11
N LYS A 41 -1.55 17.60 -22.81
CA LYS A 41 -1.59 18.96 -23.36
C LYS A 41 -2.33 19.96 -22.50
N GLY A 42 -3.10 19.47 -21.54
CA GLY A 42 -3.82 20.32 -20.60
C GLY A 42 -3.04 20.61 -19.34
N GLU A 43 -3.75 21.07 -18.33
CA GLU A 43 -3.17 21.47 -17.05
C GLU A 43 -3.02 20.27 -16.12
N THR A 44 -1.97 20.32 -15.29
CA THR A 44 -1.74 19.35 -14.22
C THR A 44 -1.80 20.08 -12.89
N TYR A 45 -2.63 19.58 -11.98
CA TYR A 45 -2.68 20.03 -10.60
C TYR A 45 -2.24 18.89 -9.69
N VAL A 46 -1.61 19.21 -8.56
CA VAL A 46 -1.17 18.24 -7.57
C VAL A 46 -1.57 18.70 -6.17
N ARG A 47 -1.90 17.76 -5.30
CA ARG A 47 -1.90 17.97 -3.85
C ARG A 47 -1.13 16.86 -3.15
N HIS A 48 -0.60 17.19 -1.98
CA HIS A 48 0.11 16.26 -1.10
C HIS A 48 -0.87 15.76 -0.03
N CYS A 49 -0.91 14.45 0.18
CA CYS A 49 -1.77 13.77 1.13
C CYS A 49 -0.92 12.94 2.10
N LEU A 50 -1.25 12.99 3.39
CA LEU A 50 -0.62 12.17 4.42
C LEU A 50 -1.68 11.57 5.34
N ILE A 51 -1.64 10.25 5.49
CA ILE A 51 -2.47 9.50 6.42
C ILE A 51 -1.59 8.99 7.55
N LEU A 52 -1.95 9.34 8.79
CA LEU A 52 -1.24 8.90 9.99
C LEU A 52 -2.20 8.12 10.88
N ALA A 53 -1.76 6.94 11.34
CA ALA A 53 -2.52 6.11 12.27
C ALA A 53 -1.76 5.98 13.58
N SER A 54 -2.47 6.20 14.68
CA SER A 54 -1.93 6.13 16.05
C SER A 54 -2.90 5.44 17.00
N THR A 55 -2.39 4.99 18.15
CA THR A 55 -3.20 4.66 19.33
C THR A 55 -2.75 5.51 20.50
N GLU A 56 -3.57 5.65 21.53
CA GLU A 56 -3.19 6.32 22.77
C GLU A 56 -2.02 5.58 23.47
N GLU A 57 -2.08 4.25 23.50
CA GLU A 57 -1.10 3.40 24.17
C GLU A 57 0.27 3.41 23.48
N GLU A 58 0.33 3.56 22.16
CA GLU A 58 1.56 3.41 21.39
C GLU A 58 2.01 4.65 20.64
N GLY A 59 1.16 5.65 20.48
CA GLY A 59 1.43 6.77 19.57
C GLY A 59 1.33 6.38 18.09
N LEU A 60 1.97 7.14 17.20
CA LEU A 60 2.00 6.94 15.75
C LEU A 60 2.56 5.58 15.39
N LEU A 61 1.76 4.70 14.79
CA LEU A 61 2.15 3.34 14.39
C LEU A 61 2.65 3.28 12.95
N CYS A 62 1.95 3.96 12.03
CA CYS A 62 2.28 3.94 10.60
C CYS A 62 1.79 5.18 9.87
N GLY A 63 2.35 5.39 8.68
CA GLY A 63 2.05 6.52 7.81
C GLY A 63 2.00 6.11 6.34
N LEU A 64 1.13 6.78 5.57
CA LEU A 64 0.99 6.65 4.13
C LEU A 64 1.01 8.04 3.51
N GLU A 65 2.03 8.33 2.72
CA GLU A 65 2.22 9.57 1.97
C GLU A 65 1.89 9.34 0.51
N THR A 66 1.02 10.18 -0.05
CA THR A 66 0.63 10.10 -1.46
C THR A 66 0.55 11.48 -2.10
N TYR A 67 0.66 11.49 -3.43
CA TYR A 67 0.38 12.65 -4.26
C TYR A 67 -0.84 12.36 -5.11
N HIS A 68 -1.79 13.29 -5.14
CA HIS A 68 -2.96 13.21 -6.00
C HIS A 68 -2.83 14.26 -7.10
N TYR A 69 -2.71 13.80 -8.34
CA TYR A 69 -2.66 14.61 -9.53
C TYR A 69 -3.99 14.60 -10.26
N LYS A 70 -4.45 15.78 -10.69
CA LYS A 70 -5.55 15.98 -11.63
C LYS A 70 -4.99 16.43 -12.96
N LEU A 71 -5.26 15.67 -14.01
CA LEU A 71 -4.92 16.02 -15.39
C LEU A 71 -6.20 16.49 -16.05
N GLU A 72 -6.28 17.79 -16.31
CA GLU A 72 -7.44 18.46 -16.87
C GLU A 72 -7.12 18.89 -18.31
N GLU A 73 -8.02 18.61 -19.24
CA GLU A 73 -7.91 19.01 -20.64
C GLU A 73 -9.30 19.45 -21.12
N GLU A 74 -9.35 20.44 -22.00
CA GLU A 74 -10.62 20.94 -22.54
C GLU A 74 -11.45 19.81 -23.15
N GLU A 75 -12.75 19.81 -22.85
CA GLU A 75 -13.74 18.84 -23.36
C GLU A 75 -13.46 17.37 -23.03
N LYS A 76 -12.53 17.08 -22.12
CA LYS A 76 -12.23 15.72 -21.65
C LYS A 76 -12.48 15.57 -20.14
N PRO A 77 -12.90 14.39 -19.68
CA PRO A 77 -13.03 14.15 -18.25
C PRO A 77 -11.68 14.24 -17.56
N THR A 78 -11.66 14.85 -16.37
CA THR A 78 -10.47 14.92 -15.52
C THR A 78 -9.95 13.53 -15.20
N LYS A 79 -8.67 13.28 -15.47
CA LYS A 79 -7.99 12.04 -15.09
C LYS A 79 -7.35 12.19 -13.72
N ASN A 80 -7.63 11.25 -12.82
CA ASN A 80 -7.04 11.22 -11.49
C ASN A 80 -5.87 10.23 -11.46
N VAL A 81 -4.69 10.72 -11.09
CA VAL A 81 -3.48 9.91 -10.93
C VAL A 81 -3.00 10.02 -9.49
N PHE A 82 -2.80 8.89 -8.84
CA PHE A 82 -2.32 8.80 -7.46
C PHE A 82 -0.95 8.15 -7.45
N TYR A 83 0.01 8.77 -6.77
CA TYR A 83 1.32 8.19 -6.53
C TYR A 83 1.48 7.92 -5.05
N ILE A 84 1.64 6.65 -4.66
CA ILE A 84 1.99 6.32 -3.30
C ILE A 84 3.51 6.45 -3.17
N SER A 85 3.92 7.53 -2.52
CA SER A 85 5.31 7.98 -2.44
C SER A 85 6.04 7.28 -1.29
N LYS A 86 5.43 7.25 -0.09
CA LYS A 86 6.04 6.62 1.09
C LYS A 86 5.01 5.84 1.88
N VAL A 87 5.43 4.69 2.38
CA VAL A 87 4.73 3.92 3.41
C VAL A 87 5.76 3.51 4.44
N ASP A 88 5.48 3.81 5.71
CA ASP A 88 6.40 3.48 6.79
C ASP A 88 5.67 3.06 8.06
N THR A 89 6.41 2.39 8.93
CA THR A 89 5.99 2.09 10.30
C THR A 89 7.03 2.61 11.28
N SER A 90 6.58 3.09 12.44
CA SER A 90 7.48 3.44 13.54
C SER A 90 7.82 2.22 14.40
N THR A 91 7.01 1.16 14.33
CA THR A 91 7.11 -0.08 15.10
C THR A 91 6.36 -1.21 14.38
N ALA A 92 6.65 -2.47 14.71
CA ALA A 92 5.98 -3.66 14.17
C ALA A 92 5.48 -4.59 15.29
N LEU A 93 4.74 -4.03 16.25
CA LEU A 93 4.09 -4.80 17.32
C LEU A 93 3.12 -5.84 16.73
N GLU A 94 3.21 -7.08 17.20
CA GLU A 94 2.44 -8.20 16.63
C GLU A 94 0.92 -7.95 16.70
N ARG A 95 0.43 -7.28 17.76
CA ARG A 95 -0.98 -6.87 17.90
C ARG A 95 -1.49 -6.05 16.72
N TYR A 96 -0.65 -5.23 16.10
CA TYR A 96 -1.02 -4.31 15.01
C TYR A 96 -0.49 -4.75 13.64
N LYS A 97 0.00 -5.98 13.54
CA LYS A 97 0.50 -6.52 12.28
C LYS A 97 -0.60 -6.57 11.23
N GLY A 98 -0.36 -5.89 10.12
CA GLY A 98 -1.32 -5.76 9.01
C GLY A 98 -2.11 -4.45 9.00
N LEU A 99 -1.99 -3.60 10.03
CA LEU A 99 -2.63 -2.27 10.06
C LEU A 99 -2.27 -1.44 8.81
N THR A 100 -0.97 -1.35 8.50
CA THR A 100 -0.47 -0.59 7.33
C THR A 100 -1.04 -1.11 6.01
N ALA A 101 -1.13 -2.43 5.85
CA ALA A 101 -1.70 -3.05 4.66
C ALA A 101 -3.19 -2.69 4.51
N ARG A 102 -3.94 -2.70 5.61
CA ARG A 102 -5.36 -2.33 5.64
C ARG A 102 -5.58 -0.86 5.30
N ILE A 103 -4.73 0.04 5.82
CA ILE A 103 -4.78 1.47 5.48
C ILE A 103 -4.54 1.68 3.99
N VAL A 104 -3.52 1.04 3.41
CA VAL A 104 -3.24 1.12 1.97
C VAL A 104 -4.42 0.57 1.16
N GLN A 105 -4.96 -0.59 1.53
CA GLN A 105 -6.10 -1.20 0.85
C GLN A 105 -7.32 -0.31 0.89
N SER A 106 -7.74 0.13 2.09
CA SER A 106 -8.88 1.02 2.27
C SER A 106 -8.69 2.36 1.55
N TYR A 107 -7.46 2.89 1.50
CA TYR A 107 -7.15 4.10 0.74
C TYR A 107 -7.42 3.89 -0.75
N ILE A 108 -6.80 2.87 -1.37
CA ILE A 108 -6.98 2.57 -2.80
C ILE A 108 -8.46 2.26 -3.12
N SER A 109 -9.12 1.46 -2.28
CA SER A 109 -10.54 1.13 -2.42
C SER A 109 -11.45 2.37 -2.35
N SER A 110 -11.01 3.43 -1.70
CA SER A 110 -11.78 4.68 -1.58
C SER A 110 -11.58 5.70 -2.70
N LEU A 111 -10.61 5.45 -3.61
CA LEU A 111 -10.31 6.39 -4.68
C LEU A 111 -11.43 6.43 -5.73
N PRO A 112 -11.55 7.52 -6.51
CA PRO A 112 -12.53 7.61 -7.59
C PRO A 112 -12.37 6.48 -8.62
N CYS A 113 -13.45 6.12 -9.31
CA CYS A 113 -13.35 5.32 -10.54
C CYS A 113 -12.49 6.02 -11.59
N ASP A 114 -11.95 5.21 -12.50
CA ASP A 114 -11.04 5.59 -13.58
C ASP A 114 -9.72 6.24 -13.10
N SER A 115 -9.39 6.03 -11.82
CA SER A 115 -8.11 6.43 -11.22
C SER A 115 -6.98 5.50 -11.62
N SER A 116 -5.80 6.07 -11.87
CA SER A 116 -4.54 5.33 -12.02
C SER A 116 -3.68 5.50 -10.77
N ILE A 117 -3.16 4.40 -10.22
CA ILE A 117 -2.37 4.39 -8.99
C ILE A 117 -0.99 3.85 -9.33
N PHE A 118 0.07 4.55 -8.94
CA PHE A 118 1.45 4.17 -9.19
C PHE A 118 2.23 4.02 -7.88
N ILE A 119 3.08 3.00 -7.81
CA ILE A 119 3.97 2.73 -6.68
C ILE A 119 5.36 2.37 -7.21
N PHE A 120 6.38 2.94 -6.58
CA PHE A 120 7.77 2.49 -6.70
C PHE A 120 8.21 1.86 -5.38
N ALA A 121 8.36 0.54 -5.37
CA ALA A 121 8.74 -0.25 -4.22
C ALA A 121 10.25 -0.43 -4.17
N ARG A 122 10.92 0.39 -3.35
CA ARG A 122 12.35 0.28 -3.02
C ARG A 122 12.48 0.07 -1.52
N ALA A 123 13.37 -0.79 -1.02
CA ALA A 123 13.53 -0.88 0.44
C ALA A 123 14.44 0.24 0.95
N GLN A 124 14.07 0.78 2.11
CA GLN A 124 14.89 1.67 2.93
C GLN A 124 14.64 1.34 4.41
N PRO A 125 15.59 1.60 5.32
CA PRO A 125 15.39 1.37 6.75
C PRO A 125 14.21 2.17 7.35
N GLN A 126 13.98 3.37 6.81
CA GLN A 126 12.91 4.28 7.19
C GLN A 126 12.61 5.26 6.06
N TYR A 127 11.39 5.80 6.07
CA TYR A 127 10.88 6.77 5.09
C TYR A 127 10.28 8.00 5.74
N LEU A 128 9.34 7.82 6.68
CA LEU A 128 8.57 8.90 7.32
C LEU A 128 8.98 9.11 8.77
N PHE A 129 9.38 8.05 9.47
CA PHE A 129 9.65 8.08 10.90
C PHE A 129 11.16 8.06 11.14
N ALA A 130 11.77 9.23 11.35
CA ALA A 130 13.19 9.33 11.60
C ALA A 130 13.64 8.54 12.84
N ASN A 131 14.81 7.94 12.73
CA ASN A 131 15.44 6.99 13.66
C ASN A 131 14.62 5.73 14.00
N SER A 132 13.47 5.51 13.36
CA SER A 132 12.65 4.32 13.63
C SER A 132 13.37 3.01 13.26
N ALA A 133 14.40 3.05 12.41
CA ALA A 133 15.25 1.89 12.13
C ALA A 133 16.03 1.38 13.36
N GLU A 134 16.24 2.24 14.37
CA GLU A 134 16.88 1.87 15.63
C GLU A 134 15.91 1.20 16.62
N ASN A 135 14.60 1.32 16.36
CA ASN A 135 13.58 0.67 17.18
C ASN A 135 13.63 -0.84 16.98
N LYS A 136 14.00 -1.57 18.04
CA LYS A 136 14.11 -3.04 18.06
C LYS A 136 12.79 -3.75 17.74
N CYS A 137 11.66 -3.08 17.93
CA CYS A 137 10.34 -3.60 17.59
C CYS A 137 9.94 -3.32 16.13
N LYS A 138 10.69 -2.52 15.36
CA LYS A 138 10.44 -2.30 13.94
C LYS A 138 11.00 -3.47 13.12
N LYS A 139 10.21 -3.95 12.17
CA LYS A 139 10.65 -4.92 11.19
C LYS A 139 10.91 -4.22 9.85
N ILE A 140 12.19 -4.13 9.48
CA ILE A 140 12.60 -3.61 8.17
C ILE A 140 12.50 -4.75 7.15
N LEU A 141 11.81 -4.51 6.04
CA LEU A 141 11.76 -5.44 4.91
C LEU A 141 12.98 -5.20 4.01
N ASN A 142 13.59 -6.28 3.53
CA ASN A 142 14.54 -6.16 2.42
C ASN A 142 13.78 -5.92 1.10
N ASP A 143 14.54 -5.59 0.06
CA ASP A 143 14.08 -5.38 -1.31
C ASP A 143 13.03 -6.40 -1.78
N ARG A 144 13.38 -7.70 -1.76
CA ARG A 144 12.51 -8.80 -2.21
C ARG A 144 11.22 -8.90 -1.40
N ASP A 145 11.35 -8.83 -0.07
CA ASP A 145 10.21 -8.91 0.85
C ASP A 145 9.28 -7.70 0.71
N LEU A 146 9.81 -6.52 0.40
CA LEU A 146 9.01 -5.32 0.17
C LEU A 146 8.24 -5.39 -1.16
N VAL A 147 8.89 -5.82 -2.24
CA VAL A 147 8.20 -6.04 -3.53
C VAL A 147 7.08 -7.08 -3.37
N TYR A 148 7.35 -8.19 -2.67
CA TYR A 148 6.33 -9.17 -2.34
C TYR A 148 5.21 -8.61 -1.45
N TRP A 149 5.55 -7.76 -0.46
CA TRP A 149 4.57 -7.12 0.40
C TRP A 149 3.61 -6.26 -0.42
N TRP A 150 4.12 -5.40 -1.31
CA TRP A 150 3.29 -4.60 -2.21
C TRP A 150 2.41 -5.47 -3.10
N LEU A 151 2.98 -6.47 -3.79
CA LEU A 151 2.20 -7.38 -4.61
C LEU A 151 1.07 -8.06 -3.81
N SER A 152 1.35 -8.47 -2.57
CA SER A 152 0.37 -9.12 -1.68
C SER A 152 -0.70 -8.16 -1.14
N VAL A 153 -0.33 -6.92 -0.85
CA VAL A 153 -1.25 -5.87 -0.37
C VAL A 153 -2.21 -5.48 -1.48
N LEU A 154 -1.68 -5.20 -2.67
CA LEU A 154 -2.47 -4.80 -3.84
C LEU A 154 -3.40 -5.93 -4.31
N ASN A 155 -2.94 -7.19 -4.22
CA ASN A 155 -3.76 -8.35 -4.58
C ASN A 155 -5.03 -8.53 -3.71
N LYS A 156 -5.14 -7.80 -2.60
CA LYS A 156 -6.29 -7.83 -1.68
C LYS A 156 -7.13 -6.55 -1.72
N VAL A 157 -6.81 -5.60 -2.60
CA VAL A 157 -7.64 -4.42 -2.82
C VAL A 157 -8.97 -4.88 -3.41
N THR A 158 -10.08 -4.52 -2.78
CA THR A 158 -11.43 -4.84 -3.26
C THR A 158 -12.23 -3.54 -3.45
N ARG A 159 -13.25 -3.58 -4.30
CA ARG A 159 -14.16 -2.45 -4.51
C ARG A 159 -15.59 -2.94 -4.59
N SER A 160 -16.53 -2.12 -4.14
CA SER A 160 -17.97 -2.42 -4.20
C SER A 160 -18.59 -2.03 -5.53
N ASP A 161 -17.99 -1.06 -6.24
CA ASP A 161 -18.53 -0.44 -7.46
C ASP A 161 -17.93 -1.00 -8.75
N THR A 162 -16.91 -1.86 -8.66
CA THR A 162 -16.30 -2.53 -9.80
C THR A 162 -15.78 -3.90 -9.42
N ASN A 163 -16.00 -4.85 -10.32
CA ASN A 163 -15.48 -6.21 -10.20
C ASN A 163 -14.16 -6.40 -10.95
N LEU A 164 -13.65 -5.37 -11.63
CA LEU A 164 -12.46 -5.48 -12.46
C LEU A 164 -11.48 -4.33 -12.22
N ILE A 165 -10.40 -4.66 -11.52
CA ILE A 165 -9.21 -3.82 -11.40
C ILE A 165 -8.19 -4.35 -12.40
N GLU A 166 -7.56 -3.49 -13.19
CA GLU A 166 -6.37 -3.88 -13.95
C GLU A 166 -5.12 -3.56 -13.14
N GLY A 167 -4.19 -4.51 -13.11
CA GLY A 167 -2.91 -4.34 -12.44
C GLY A 167 -1.74 -4.63 -13.36
N TRP A 168 -0.69 -3.83 -13.26
CA TRP A 168 0.61 -4.10 -13.84
C TRP A 168 1.66 -4.11 -12.75
N TRP A 169 2.64 -5.00 -12.87
CA TRP A 169 3.83 -4.93 -12.04
C TRP A 169 5.05 -5.48 -12.76
N SER A 170 6.22 -4.96 -12.42
CA SER A 170 7.49 -5.41 -12.98
C SER A 170 8.63 -5.24 -11.98
N ILE A 171 9.67 -6.05 -12.17
CA ILE A 171 10.99 -5.87 -11.55
C ILE A 171 11.94 -5.57 -12.71
N PRO A 172 12.55 -4.38 -12.79
CA PRO A 172 13.47 -4.06 -13.88
C PRO A 172 14.60 -5.09 -13.94
N GLY A 173 14.91 -5.56 -15.15
CA GLY A 173 15.93 -6.59 -15.39
C GLY A 173 15.42 -8.03 -15.26
N ILE A 174 14.13 -8.24 -14.98
CA ILE A 174 13.49 -9.56 -15.02
C ILE A 174 12.31 -9.51 -15.99
N ASP A 175 12.43 -10.19 -17.13
CA ASP A 175 11.47 -10.09 -18.23
C ASP A 175 10.30 -11.06 -18.12
N ASP A 176 10.41 -12.09 -17.27
CA ASP A 176 9.37 -13.11 -17.13
C ASP A 176 8.75 -13.19 -15.72
N LEU A 177 7.45 -13.43 -15.69
CA LEU A 177 6.64 -13.52 -14.48
C LEU A 177 7.12 -14.63 -13.53
N ASN A 178 7.54 -15.78 -14.06
CA ASN A 178 7.88 -16.94 -13.23
C ASN A 178 9.17 -16.68 -12.43
N THR A 179 10.19 -16.13 -13.08
CA THR A 179 11.43 -15.71 -12.44
C THR A 179 11.16 -14.60 -11.44
N ALA A 180 10.34 -13.60 -11.77
CA ALA A 180 9.99 -12.54 -10.83
C ALA A 180 9.29 -13.05 -9.57
N LEU A 181 8.35 -14.00 -9.71
CA LEU A 181 7.66 -14.63 -8.58
C LEU A 181 8.60 -15.52 -7.73
N ILE A 182 9.63 -16.12 -8.34
CA ILE A 182 10.67 -16.86 -7.62
C ILE A 182 11.57 -15.88 -6.87
N GLU A 183 12.01 -14.82 -7.53
CA GLU A 183 12.95 -13.82 -7.04
C GLU A 183 12.46 -13.16 -5.75
N ILE A 184 11.19 -12.77 -5.70
CA ILE A 184 10.58 -12.15 -4.50
C ILE A 184 10.05 -13.20 -3.52
N GLY A 185 10.21 -14.49 -3.82
CA GLY A 185 9.72 -15.61 -3.03
C GLY A 185 8.20 -15.73 -2.96
N ALA A 186 7.47 -15.13 -3.90
CA ALA A 186 6.01 -15.24 -3.98
C ALA A 186 5.55 -16.68 -4.25
N LYS A 187 6.27 -17.41 -5.10
CA LYS A 187 5.97 -18.81 -5.44
C LYS A 187 6.07 -19.73 -4.21
N LYS A 188 7.11 -19.57 -3.40
CA LYS A 188 7.29 -20.31 -2.14
C LYS A 188 6.18 -20.02 -1.12
N ARG A 189 5.64 -18.80 -1.14
CA ARG A 189 4.56 -18.36 -0.25
C ARG A 189 3.16 -18.70 -0.79
N GLY A 190 3.08 -19.43 -1.90
CA GLY A 190 1.81 -19.85 -2.49
C GLY A 190 0.96 -18.67 -2.98
N TRP A 191 1.58 -17.56 -3.36
CA TRP A 191 0.86 -16.42 -3.90
C TRP A 191 0.11 -16.80 -5.17
N LYS A 192 -1.14 -16.34 -5.27
CA LYS A 192 -1.98 -16.49 -6.45
C LYS A 192 -2.63 -15.13 -6.75
N PRO A 193 -2.78 -14.76 -8.03
CA PRO A 193 -3.53 -13.57 -8.40
C PRO A 193 -4.97 -13.71 -7.89
N ALA A 194 -5.55 -12.61 -7.43
CA ALA A 194 -6.95 -12.55 -7.05
C ALA A 194 -7.85 -12.46 -8.30
N ASP A 195 -9.00 -13.13 -8.26
CA ASP A 195 -9.89 -13.26 -9.42
C ASP A 195 -10.47 -11.92 -9.90
N HIS A 196 -10.59 -10.94 -9.00
CA HIS A 196 -11.11 -9.59 -9.31
C HIS A 196 -10.04 -8.60 -9.79
N ILE A 197 -8.79 -9.05 -9.96
CA ILE A 197 -7.69 -8.24 -10.47
C ILE A 197 -7.06 -8.91 -11.69
N GLN A 198 -7.16 -8.25 -12.83
CA GLN A 198 -6.45 -8.64 -14.05
C GLN A 198 -4.99 -8.20 -13.96
N TRP A 199 -4.15 -9.06 -13.39
CA TRP A 199 -2.71 -8.84 -13.29
C TRP A 199 -1.99 -9.10 -14.62
N ASN A 200 -1.15 -8.15 -15.01
CA ASN A 200 -0.23 -8.24 -16.13
C ASN A 200 1.20 -8.04 -15.59
N TYR A 201 2.13 -8.91 -15.97
CA TYR A 201 3.54 -8.70 -15.70
C TYR A 201 4.15 -7.80 -16.77
N GLY A 202 4.93 -6.80 -16.38
CA GLY A 202 5.45 -5.76 -17.26
C GLY A 202 4.84 -4.39 -16.95
N THR A 203 4.60 -3.60 -17.99
CA THR A 203 4.13 -2.21 -17.85
C THR A 203 2.93 -1.97 -18.75
N SER A 204 2.16 -0.93 -18.47
CA SER A 204 0.98 -0.57 -19.27
C SER A 204 1.30 0.20 -20.55
N TYR A 205 2.58 0.53 -20.77
CA TYR A 205 3.04 1.34 -21.89
C TYR A 205 3.42 0.46 -23.09
N LEU A 206 3.22 0.99 -24.29
CA LEU A 206 3.71 0.34 -25.50
C LEU A 206 5.25 0.36 -25.54
N PRO A 207 5.93 -0.77 -25.77
CA PRO A 207 7.40 -0.85 -25.77
C PRO A 207 8.08 0.16 -26.72
N GLU A 208 7.47 0.43 -27.87
CA GLU A 208 7.96 1.30 -28.92
C GLU A 208 7.63 2.79 -28.73
N ALA A 209 6.79 3.14 -27.75
CA ALA A 209 6.46 4.53 -27.47
C ALA A 209 7.70 5.30 -26.97
N GLN A 210 7.74 6.62 -27.19
CA GLN A 210 8.81 7.46 -26.66
C GLN A 210 8.64 7.60 -25.13
N ALA A 211 9.62 7.09 -24.37
CA ALA A 211 9.55 7.01 -22.92
C ALA A 211 9.32 8.38 -22.27
N ASP A 212 9.99 9.42 -22.78
CA ASP A 212 9.93 10.78 -22.24
C ASP A 212 8.55 11.44 -22.39
N LEU A 213 7.72 10.93 -23.32
CA LEU A 213 6.37 11.41 -23.60
C LEU A 213 5.31 10.72 -22.74
N VAL A 214 5.44 9.42 -22.49
CA VAL A 214 4.37 8.58 -21.92
C VAL A 214 4.54 8.25 -20.44
N ILE A 215 5.78 8.21 -19.93
CA ILE A 215 6.04 7.81 -18.55
C ILE A 215 5.83 9.00 -17.61
N PRO A 216 5.01 8.86 -16.55
CA PRO A 216 4.78 9.90 -15.56
C PRO A 216 6.04 10.17 -14.73
N ARG A 217 6.27 11.45 -14.42
CA ARG A 217 7.43 11.94 -13.68
C ARG A 217 7.04 12.32 -12.26
N PHE A 218 7.05 11.35 -11.36
CA PHE A 218 6.76 11.60 -9.95
C PHE A 218 7.99 12.13 -9.20
N ASP A 219 7.76 12.91 -8.14
CA ASP A 219 8.83 13.36 -7.26
C ASP A 219 9.51 12.18 -6.54
N ASP A 220 10.84 12.26 -6.41
CA ASP A 220 11.70 11.28 -5.73
C ASP A 220 11.63 9.84 -6.29
N ASP A 221 11.13 9.66 -7.52
CA ASP A 221 11.00 8.38 -8.19
C ASP A 221 12.17 8.11 -9.15
N ALA A 222 12.59 6.85 -9.23
CA ALA A 222 13.68 6.40 -10.09
C ALA A 222 13.40 6.69 -11.57
N LYS A 223 12.12 6.58 -11.99
CA LYS A 223 11.76 6.86 -13.39
C LYS A 223 11.99 8.32 -13.75
N ALA A 224 11.53 9.24 -12.89
CA ALA A 224 11.70 10.67 -13.10
C ALA A 224 13.19 11.08 -13.08
N ARG A 225 13.98 10.50 -12.17
CA ARG A 225 15.43 10.70 -12.11
C ARG A 225 16.11 10.30 -13.42
N LEU A 226 15.81 9.11 -13.95
CA LEU A 226 16.41 8.62 -15.20
C LEU A 226 15.97 9.46 -16.40
N LEU A 227 14.68 9.81 -16.51
CA LEU A 227 14.16 10.67 -17.59
C LEU A 227 14.76 12.08 -17.55
N LYS A 228 15.20 12.55 -16.38
CA LYS A 228 15.88 13.85 -16.24
C LYS A 228 17.37 13.77 -16.60
N SER A 229 18.03 12.64 -16.35
CA SER A 229 19.46 12.47 -16.61
C SER A 229 19.75 12.18 -18.08
N VAL A 230 18.87 11.47 -18.79
CA VAL A 230 19.08 11.11 -20.20
C VAL A 230 18.45 12.13 -21.13
N LYS A 231 19.26 12.75 -21.99
CA LYS A 231 18.83 13.75 -22.98
C LYS A 231 18.36 13.16 -24.30
N GLU A 232 18.81 11.95 -24.61
CA GLU A 232 18.48 11.25 -25.84
C GLU A 232 17.07 10.67 -25.77
N LYS A 233 16.35 10.72 -26.89
CA LYS A 233 15.05 10.06 -27.00
C LYS A 233 15.28 8.56 -27.01
N MET A 234 14.50 7.85 -26.20
CA MET A 234 14.55 6.40 -26.14
C MET A 234 13.14 5.81 -26.15
N THR A 235 13.03 4.55 -26.56
CA THR A 235 11.78 3.81 -26.45
C THR A 235 11.50 3.47 -25.00
N VAL A 236 10.26 3.13 -24.68
CA VAL A 236 9.90 2.58 -23.36
C VAL A 236 10.72 1.32 -23.06
N SER A 237 10.93 0.44 -24.04
CA SER A 237 11.74 -0.76 -23.86
C SER A 237 13.18 -0.42 -23.46
N ASP A 238 13.83 0.49 -24.19
CA ASP A 238 15.21 0.93 -23.89
C ASP A 238 15.29 1.62 -22.52
N PHE A 239 14.26 2.39 -22.15
CA PHE A 239 14.17 3.03 -20.86
C PHE A 239 14.18 2.02 -19.71
N TRP A 240 13.37 0.97 -19.77
CA TRP A 240 13.33 -0.05 -18.72
C TRP A 240 14.60 -0.88 -18.66
N ASN A 241 15.22 -1.16 -19.81
CA ASN A 241 16.54 -1.79 -19.89
C ASN A 241 17.60 -0.92 -19.19
N LEU A 242 17.64 0.37 -19.48
CA LEU A 242 18.58 1.28 -18.85
C LEU A 242 18.32 1.44 -17.35
N LEU A 243 17.04 1.51 -16.94
CA LEU A 243 16.66 1.59 -15.53
C LEU A 243 17.15 0.37 -14.74
N SER A 244 17.09 -0.82 -15.35
CA SER A 244 17.52 -2.09 -14.71
C SER A 244 18.99 -2.13 -14.31
N ILE A 245 19.85 -1.35 -14.96
CA ILE A 245 21.27 -1.25 -14.61
C ILE A 245 21.59 0.01 -13.78
N GLY A 246 20.57 0.81 -13.45
CA GLY A 246 20.70 2.02 -12.66
C GLY A 246 20.94 1.77 -11.18
N GLU A 247 21.31 2.81 -10.44
CA GLU A 247 21.69 2.69 -9.02
C GLU A 247 20.57 2.14 -8.11
N GLU A 248 19.30 2.31 -8.49
CA GLU A 248 18.16 1.94 -7.66
C GLU A 248 17.51 0.61 -8.02
N CYS A 249 17.83 0.06 -9.20
CA CYS A 249 17.22 -1.17 -9.70
C CYS A 249 18.27 -2.20 -10.16
N GLY A 250 19.53 -1.80 -10.33
CA GLY A 250 20.64 -2.68 -10.68
C GLY A 250 21.52 -3.04 -9.49
N SER A 251 22.68 -3.64 -9.78
CA SER A 251 23.71 -4.00 -8.80
C SER A 251 23.20 -4.86 -7.63
N GLY A 252 22.31 -5.82 -7.93
CA GLY A 252 21.77 -6.77 -6.95
C GLY A 252 20.61 -6.26 -6.09
N LYS A 253 20.18 -5.01 -6.30
CA LYS A 253 18.95 -4.49 -5.70
C LYS A 253 17.73 -5.06 -6.40
N VAL A 254 16.63 -5.23 -5.67
CA VAL A 254 15.34 -5.67 -6.22
C VAL A 254 14.29 -4.62 -5.91
N SER A 255 13.97 -3.82 -6.92
CA SER A 255 12.91 -2.80 -6.82
C SER A 255 11.71 -3.19 -7.69
N GLY A 256 10.51 -2.84 -7.24
CA GLY A 256 9.27 -3.16 -7.95
C GLY A 256 8.55 -1.91 -8.43
N PHE A 257 7.93 -1.97 -9.60
CA PHE A 257 7.02 -0.95 -10.09
C PHE A 257 5.63 -1.52 -10.19
N PHE A 258 4.63 -0.81 -9.69
CA PHE A 258 3.24 -1.24 -9.73
C PHE A 258 2.36 -0.13 -10.30
N GLU A 259 1.36 -0.54 -11.08
CA GLU A 259 0.27 0.30 -11.54
C GLU A 259 -1.06 -0.42 -11.29
N LEU A 260 -2.04 0.26 -10.73
CA LEU A 260 -3.43 -0.19 -10.70
C LEU A 260 -4.32 0.80 -11.45
N ARG A 261 -5.28 0.31 -12.23
CA ARG A 261 -6.35 1.11 -12.82
C ARG A 261 -7.69 0.64 -12.31
N LEU A 262 -8.42 1.55 -11.70
CA LEU A 262 -9.74 1.28 -11.13
C LEU A 262 -10.79 1.53 -12.21
N LYS A 263 -11.31 0.49 -12.87
CA LYS A 263 -12.30 0.72 -13.94
C LYS A 263 -13.68 0.97 -13.36
N ARG A 264 -14.44 1.88 -13.98
CA ARG A 264 -15.87 2.01 -13.72
C ARG A 264 -16.63 0.77 -14.20
N SER A 265 -17.53 0.24 -13.37
CA SER A 265 -18.53 -0.73 -13.85
C SER A 265 -19.50 -0.05 -14.82
N LYS A 266 -19.95 -0.76 -15.86
CA LYS A 266 -20.95 -0.25 -16.81
C LYS A 266 -22.33 -0.01 -16.20
N LYS A 267 -22.55 -0.41 -14.94
CA LYS A 267 -23.80 -0.09 -14.23
C LYS A 267 -23.73 1.35 -13.73
N GLU A 268 -24.65 2.18 -14.23
CA GLU A 268 -24.92 3.53 -13.77
C GLU A 268 -25.44 3.51 -12.32
N ASP A 269 -24.54 3.34 -11.36
CA ASP A 269 -24.83 3.73 -9.98
C ASP A 269 -24.23 5.12 -9.79
N THR A 270 -25.10 6.13 -9.81
CA THR A 270 -24.82 7.48 -9.33
C THR A 270 -24.59 7.40 -7.83
N PHE A 271 -23.37 7.07 -7.42
CA PHE A 271 -22.93 7.35 -6.06
C PHE A 271 -22.67 8.85 -5.96
N ASP A 272 -23.65 9.57 -5.41
CA ASP A 272 -23.44 10.91 -4.88
C ASP A 272 -22.40 10.81 -3.76
N ALA A 273 -21.16 11.14 -4.11
CA ALA A 273 -20.12 11.37 -3.14
C ALA A 273 -20.51 12.63 -2.37
N SER A 274 -21.13 12.46 -1.20
CA SER A 274 -21.25 13.55 -0.24
C SER A 274 -19.85 13.98 0.17
N GLU A 275 -19.40 15.08 -0.43
CA GLU A 275 -18.17 15.77 -0.09
C GLU A 275 -18.30 16.36 1.32
N THR A 276 -17.88 15.61 2.33
CA THR A 276 -17.51 16.24 3.60
C THR A 276 -16.24 17.02 3.32
N LYS A 277 -16.29 18.35 3.51
CA LYS A 277 -15.10 19.21 3.49
C LYS A 277 -14.14 18.73 4.59
N GLN A 278 -13.21 17.85 4.24
CA GLN A 278 -11.99 17.69 5.02
C GLN A 278 -11.25 19.03 4.99
N ILE A 279 -10.67 19.39 6.14
CA ILE A 279 -9.87 20.62 6.22
C ILE A 279 -8.61 20.40 5.39
N GLU A 280 -8.52 21.13 4.27
CA GLU A 280 -7.32 21.20 3.46
C GLU A 280 -6.40 22.29 4.02
N LEU A 281 -5.12 21.96 4.16
CA LEU A 281 -4.09 22.88 4.60
C LEU A 281 -3.56 23.67 3.42
N LYS A 282 -3.16 24.93 3.67
CA LYS A 282 -2.34 25.64 2.69
C LYS A 282 -1.07 24.85 2.44
N ASN A 283 -0.57 24.88 1.21
CA ASN A 283 0.64 24.13 0.83
C ASN A 283 1.84 24.47 1.72
N SER A 284 2.02 25.75 2.10
CA SER A 284 3.06 26.16 3.05
C SER A 284 2.96 25.48 4.41
N ASP A 285 1.74 25.40 4.94
CA ASP A 285 1.48 24.87 6.28
C ASP A 285 1.63 23.34 6.28
N PHE A 286 1.19 22.68 5.20
CA PHE A 286 1.43 21.26 4.99
C PHE A 286 2.93 20.96 4.92
N ILE A 287 3.70 21.71 4.12
CA ILE A 287 5.15 21.51 3.98
C ILE A 287 5.86 21.74 5.32
N ALA A 288 5.50 22.79 6.05
CA ALA A 288 6.06 23.07 7.38
C ALA A 288 5.79 21.91 8.35
N PHE A 289 4.54 21.43 8.40
CA PHE A 289 4.17 20.26 9.20
C PHE A 289 4.92 18.99 8.76
N TRP A 290 4.99 18.73 7.46
CA TRP A 290 5.66 17.55 6.91
C TRP A 290 7.15 17.56 7.26
N ASN A 291 7.84 18.69 7.08
CA ASN A 291 9.24 18.85 7.49
C ASN A 291 9.40 18.65 9.01
N LYS A 292 8.45 19.16 9.79
CA LYS A 292 8.44 18.94 11.24
C LYS A 292 8.34 17.46 11.56
N LEU A 293 7.36 16.72 11.01
CA LEU A 293 7.20 15.27 11.19
C LEU A 293 8.50 14.52 10.86
N MET A 294 9.12 14.83 9.72
CA MET A 294 10.35 14.18 9.27
C MET A 294 11.56 14.45 10.18
N SER A 295 11.52 15.53 10.99
CA SER A 295 12.56 15.87 11.97
C SER A 295 12.35 15.27 13.36
N LEU A 296 11.20 14.62 13.60
CA LEU A 296 10.88 14.01 14.90
C LEU A 296 11.59 12.68 15.09
N ASP A 297 11.55 12.18 16.32
CA ASP A 297 12.29 10.98 16.72
C ASP A 297 11.34 9.82 17.06
N PHE A 298 11.68 8.63 16.56
CA PHE A 298 10.87 7.42 16.68
C PHE A 298 11.71 6.18 17.03
N HIS A 299 12.91 6.35 17.59
CA HIS A 299 13.82 5.25 17.92
C HIS A 299 13.28 4.30 19.00
N ASP A 300 12.36 4.74 19.86
CA ASP A 300 11.76 3.92 20.91
C ASP A 300 10.29 4.28 21.20
N GLN A 301 9.67 3.64 22.19
CA GLN A 301 8.27 3.91 22.54
C GLN A 301 8.08 5.31 23.15
N LYS A 302 9.06 5.81 23.92
CA LYS A 302 8.96 7.09 24.62
C LYS A 302 9.05 8.25 23.63
N SER A 303 10.07 8.25 22.78
CA SER A 303 10.25 9.20 21.67
C SER A 303 9.03 9.22 20.76
N ARG A 304 8.54 8.04 20.34
CA ARG A 304 7.32 7.91 19.52
C ARG A 304 6.10 8.58 20.16
N LYS A 305 5.86 8.39 21.46
CA LYS A 305 4.76 9.06 22.17
C LYS A 305 4.92 10.58 22.20
N ILE A 306 6.12 11.07 22.53
CA ILE A 306 6.42 12.51 22.54
C ILE A 306 6.20 13.10 21.14
N SER A 307 6.76 12.46 20.11
CA SER A 307 6.60 12.86 18.71
C SER A 307 5.14 12.83 18.27
N THR A 308 4.35 11.87 18.74
CA THR A 308 2.90 11.80 18.48
C THR A 308 2.19 13.03 19.03
N GLU A 309 2.45 13.42 20.28
CA GLU A 309 1.82 14.59 20.89
C GLU A 309 2.25 15.90 20.21
N ILE A 310 3.52 16.01 19.78
CA ILE A 310 3.97 17.13 18.93
C ILE A 310 3.15 17.17 17.64
N VAL A 311 3.02 16.05 16.93
CA VAL A 311 2.19 15.96 15.71
C VAL A 311 0.76 16.41 15.99
N LYS A 312 0.11 15.90 17.05
CA LYS A 312 -1.27 16.29 17.40
C LYS A 312 -1.41 17.80 17.60
N ASN A 313 -0.42 18.45 18.20
CA ASN A 313 -0.43 19.89 18.45
C ASN A 313 -0.22 20.72 17.17
N GLU A 314 0.70 20.29 16.30
CA GLU A 314 1.03 20.99 15.03
C GLU A 314 -0.16 21.01 14.05
N ILE A 315 -0.97 19.95 14.05
CA ILE A 315 -2.15 19.80 13.18
C ILE A 315 -3.45 19.71 13.97
N LYS A 316 -3.58 20.47 15.06
CA LYS A 316 -4.77 20.50 15.92
C LYS A 316 -6.07 20.82 15.16
N GLN A 317 -5.96 21.55 14.05
CA GLN A 317 -7.08 21.86 13.16
C GLN A 317 -7.55 20.64 12.35
N VAL A 318 -6.73 19.62 12.18
CA VAL A 318 -7.08 18.38 11.48
C VAL A 318 -7.68 17.40 12.48
N VAL A 319 -9.01 17.32 12.53
CA VAL A 319 -9.74 16.43 13.43
C VAL A 319 -9.52 14.97 13.00
N PRO A 320 -9.00 14.08 13.87
CA PRO A 320 -8.92 12.66 13.56
C PRO A 320 -10.32 12.04 13.54
N PHE A 321 -10.52 11.03 12.69
CA PHE A 321 -11.63 10.10 12.91
C PHE A 321 -11.13 8.92 13.75
N VAL A 322 -11.99 8.49 14.68
CA VAL A 322 -11.68 7.44 15.65
C VAL A 322 -12.35 6.14 15.24
N ILE A 323 -11.60 5.05 15.29
CA ILE A 323 -12.10 3.70 15.05
C ILE A 323 -11.89 2.86 16.31
N GLN A 324 -12.97 2.38 16.90
CA GLN A 324 -12.94 1.42 17.99
C GLN A 324 -13.14 0.01 17.40
N SER A 325 -12.15 -0.87 17.62
CA SER A 325 -12.27 -2.28 17.22
C SER A 325 -13.04 -3.07 18.28
N SER A 326 -13.98 -3.91 17.87
CA SER A 326 -14.76 -4.80 18.72
C SER A 326 -14.18 -6.22 18.74
N LEU A 327 -14.65 -7.03 19.70
CA LEU A 327 -14.45 -8.48 19.67
C LEU A 327 -15.29 -9.06 18.53
N ALA A 328 -14.72 -10.00 17.77
CA ALA A 328 -15.48 -10.73 16.77
C ALA A 328 -16.67 -11.45 17.44
N PRO A 329 -17.86 -11.48 16.81
CA PRO A 329 -18.98 -12.25 17.33
C PRO A 329 -18.54 -13.69 17.51
N SER A 330 -18.77 -14.27 18.68
CA SER A 330 -18.60 -15.71 18.87
C SER A 330 -19.52 -16.40 17.87
N SER A 331 -18.95 -17.13 16.91
CA SER A 331 -19.75 -18.03 16.06
C SER A 331 -20.53 -18.95 16.99
N SER A 332 -21.85 -18.79 17.03
CA SER A 332 -22.73 -19.71 17.75
C SER A 332 -22.41 -21.13 17.30
N THR A 333 -21.94 -21.95 18.24
CA THR A 333 -21.77 -23.38 18.08
C THR A 333 -23.06 -23.97 17.53
N VAL A 334 -23.03 -24.44 16.29
CA VAL A 334 -24.00 -25.43 15.83
C VAL A 334 -23.80 -26.64 16.74
N ASP A 335 -24.84 -27.01 17.48
CA ASP A 335 -24.93 -28.24 18.26
C ASP A 335 -24.63 -29.45 17.35
N THR A 336 -23.36 -29.85 17.27
CA THR A 336 -23.00 -31.17 16.78
C THR A 336 -23.35 -32.16 17.89
N LYS A 337 -24.59 -32.66 17.85
CA LYS A 337 -24.94 -33.94 18.49
C LYS A 337 -23.88 -34.97 18.07
N PRO A 338 -23.29 -35.71 19.02
CA PRO A 338 -22.29 -36.72 18.68
C PRO A 338 -22.91 -37.80 17.77
N PRO A 339 -22.19 -38.32 16.77
CA PRO A 339 -22.69 -39.38 15.92
C PRO A 339 -22.89 -40.66 16.74
N VAL A 340 -24.06 -41.28 16.58
CA VAL A 340 -24.34 -42.62 17.10
C VAL A 340 -23.48 -43.62 16.34
N ASP A 341 -22.42 -44.09 16.98
CA ASP A 341 -21.47 -45.06 16.43
C ASP A 341 -22.11 -46.46 16.49
N LYS A 342 -22.67 -46.92 15.36
CA LYS A 342 -23.03 -48.34 15.16
C LYS A 342 -21.90 -49.01 14.40
N ARG A 343 -20.95 -49.62 15.11
CA ARG A 343 -20.08 -50.66 14.56
C ARG A 343 -20.13 -51.91 15.44
N PRO A 344 -20.16 -53.12 14.86
CA PRO A 344 -20.26 -54.37 15.62
C PRO A 344 -18.96 -54.69 16.37
N ALA A 345 -19.11 -55.33 17.53
CA ALA A 345 -18.02 -55.76 18.40
C ALA A 345 -17.07 -56.76 17.70
N VAL A 346 -15.78 -56.47 17.70
CA VAL A 346 -14.72 -57.40 17.33
C VAL A 346 -14.10 -57.94 18.62
N ASN A 347 -14.15 -59.26 18.77
CA ASN A 347 -13.69 -59.99 19.94
C ASN A 347 -12.17 -59.86 20.18
N MET A 348 -11.82 -59.66 21.44
CA MET A 348 -10.47 -59.73 21.99
C MET A 348 -9.93 -61.16 21.95
N LEU A 349 -8.68 -61.33 21.52
CA LEU A 349 -7.85 -62.47 21.90
C LEU A 349 -6.56 -61.96 22.56
N SER A 350 -6.24 -62.64 23.65
CA SER A 350 -5.38 -62.25 24.76
C SER A 350 -3.90 -62.59 24.55
N SER A 351 -3.08 -61.89 25.34
CA SER A 351 -1.88 -62.38 26.06
C SER A 351 -0.70 -62.98 25.28
N GLY A 352 0.49 -62.38 25.45
CA GLY A 352 1.76 -63.06 25.17
C GLY A 352 2.99 -62.17 25.26
N LEU A 353 3.64 -62.16 26.43
CA LEU A 353 5.02 -61.71 26.64
C LEU A 353 6.01 -62.41 25.68
N ILE A 354 7.12 -61.75 25.32
CA ILE A 354 8.49 -62.32 25.33
C ILE A 354 9.53 -61.19 25.21
N LYS A 355 10.50 -61.21 26.14
CA LYS A 355 11.71 -60.38 26.21
C LYS A 355 12.75 -60.84 25.16
N ARG A 356 13.42 -59.91 24.49
CA ARG A 356 14.62 -60.18 23.68
C ARG A 356 15.84 -60.42 24.58
N LYS A 357 16.62 -61.47 24.30
CA LYS A 357 17.97 -61.69 24.86
C LYS A 357 19.00 -61.50 23.74
N LYS A 358 20.08 -60.78 24.07
CA LYS A 358 21.25 -60.53 23.23
C LYS A 358 21.98 -61.84 22.87
N ILE A 359 22.53 -61.89 21.66
CA ILE A 359 23.88 -62.39 21.39
C ILE A 359 24.62 -61.23 20.75
#